data_AF-A0A8J6Y4N5-F1
#
_entry.id   AF-A0A8J6Y4N5-F1
#
_cell.length_a   1.000
_cell.length_b   1.000
_cell.length_c   1.000
_cell.angle_alpha   90.00
_cell.angle_beta   90.00
_cell.angle_gamma   90.00
#
_symmetry.space_group_name_H-M   'P 1'
#
loop_
_entity.id
_entity.type
_entity.pdbx_description
1 polymer ?
#
loop_
_entity_poly.entity_id
_entity_poly.type
_entity_poly.pdbx_seq_one_letter_code
_entity_poly.pdbx_strand_id
1 'polypeptide(L)'
;MAVYERNYKGYQGELTPHWARFLVLPRTTFRLVFASKMFLIFFIASLLVPLVMASWVYLSHNMGIVEKAFNIQLDGFAQVNADVFLAFMGVQIMPMGFVLVLIVAPSLVSADLANNALPLYLARPFNRTDYILGKMSVLIILLSAVTWIPHGLVFLLQSYFSGWQWFVDNIRIGIAIFIFSWVWILTSSLVALALSALLRTKRVIRLSLFAVYIIFSGFGMFLYGALKLPYGLNLSLVITQQRVAEGLFGTQAEIPDMSAFSAWVSLIVFCAISVYILFRKIRAYEEVK
;
A
#
# COMPACT_ATOMS: atom_id res chain seq x y z
N MET A 1 13.03 23.03 43.21
CA MET A 1 11.75 23.65 42.80
C MET A 1 10.64 22.79 43.37
N ALA A 2 10.01 23.21 44.47
CA ALA A 2 8.99 22.42 45.16
C ALA A 2 7.63 22.62 44.46
N VAL A 3 6.95 21.53 44.14
CA VAL A 3 5.61 21.56 43.53
C VAL A 3 4.59 21.66 44.67
N TYR A 4 4.05 22.87 44.87
CA TYR A 4 3.22 23.22 46.04
C TYR A 4 1.73 22.81 45.95
N GLU A 5 1.21 22.47 44.76
CA GLU A 5 -0.20 22.06 44.61
C GLU A 5 -0.34 20.82 43.71
N ARG A 6 -0.98 19.78 44.25
CA ARG A 6 -1.41 18.58 43.50
C ARG A 6 -2.91 18.64 43.17
N ASN A 7 -3.38 19.79 42.69
CA ASN A 7 -4.77 19.92 42.24
C ASN A 7 -4.89 19.41 40.80
N TYR A 8 -5.51 18.24 40.63
CA TYR A 8 -5.84 17.71 39.31
C TYR A 8 -6.93 18.61 38.68
N LYS A 9 -6.56 19.45 37.71
CA LYS A 9 -7.54 20.21 36.93
C LYS A 9 -8.22 19.25 35.96
N GLY A 10 -9.55 19.14 36.08
CA GLY A 10 -10.36 18.37 35.14
C GLY A 10 -10.19 18.90 33.71
N TYR A 11 -10.23 18.01 32.73
CA TYR A 11 -10.15 18.40 31.31
C TYR A 11 -11.37 19.26 30.94
N GLN A 12 -11.13 20.52 30.57
CA GLN A 12 -12.17 21.47 30.18
C GLN A 12 -12.30 21.67 28.66
N GLY A 13 -11.54 20.91 27.86
CA GLY A 13 -11.61 21.00 26.40
C GLY A 13 -12.81 20.25 25.82
N GLU A 14 -13.13 20.53 24.55
CA GLU A 14 -14.18 19.81 23.82
C GLU A 14 -13.87 18.31 23.73
N LEU A 15 -14.89 17.49 23.97
CA LEU A 15 -14.77 16.04 23.85
C LEU A 15 -14.67 15.64 22.38
N THR A 16 -13.64 14.86 22.05
CA THR A 16 -13.49 14.33 20.69
C THR A 16 -14.60 13.32 20.37
N PRO A 17 -15.29 13.45 19.22
CA PRO A 17 -16.34 12.52 18.83
C PRO A 17 -15.76 11.14 18.56
N HIS A 18 -16.55 10.09 18.81
CA HIS A 18 -16.06 8.70 18.80
C HIS A 18 -15.35 8.31 17.49
N TRP A 19 -15.89 8.75 16.35
CA TRP A 19 -15.33 8.46 15.03
C TRP A 19 -13.99 9.15 14.77
N ALA A 20 -13.66 10.26 15.42
CA ALA A 20 -12.40 10.97 15.22
C ALA A 20 -11.27 10.50 16.15
N ARG A 21 -11.59 9.70 17.17
CA ARG A 21 -10.62 9.26 18.19
C ARG A 21 -9.49 8.41 17.60
N PHE A 22 -9.80 7.56 16.62
CA PHE A 22 -8.78 6.73 16.00
C PHE A 22 -7.74 7.55 15.22
N LEU A 23 -8.07 8.77 14.76
CA LEU A 23 -7.18 9.67 14.01
C LEU A 23 -6.04 10.25 14.86
N VAL A 24 -6.12 10.12 16.19
CA VAL A 24 -5.02 10.53 17.08
C VAL A 24 -3.77 9.66 16.83
N LEU A 25 -3.95 8.35 16.58
CA LEU A 25 -2.86 7.42 16.32
C LEU A 25 -2.08 7.73 15.02
N PRO A 26 -2.72 7.95 13.86
CA PRO A 26 -1.99 8.33 12.66
C PRO A 26 -1.37 9.71 12.80
N ARG A 27 -2.02 10.68 13.47
CA ARG A 27 -1.44 12.02 13.67
C ARG A 27 -0.10 11.96 14.41
N THR A 28 0.00 11.21 15.50
CA THR A 28 1.25 11.07 16.26
C THR A 28 2.27 10.26 15.49
N THR A 29 1.84 9.19 14.83
CA THR A 29 2.71 8.31 14.05
C THR A 29 3.32 9.05 12.86
N PHE A 30 2.55 9.85 12.13
CA PHE A 30 3.06 10.66 11.02
C PHE A 30 4.09 11.68 11.49
N ARG A 31 3.87 12.34 12.63
CA ARG A 31 4.90 13.26 13.18
C ARG A 31 6.22 12.55 13.44
N LEU A 32 6.20 11.31 13.93
CA LEU A 32 7.41 10.53 14.19
C LEU A 32 8.07 10.04 12.90
N VAL A 33 7.27 9.56 11.94
CA VAL A 33 7.77 9.02 10.67
C VAL A 33 8.37 10.13 9.80
N PHE A 34 7.69 11.26 9.67
CA PHE A 34 8.16 12.42 8.89
C PHE A 34 9.24 13.25 9.58
N ALA A 35 9.53 13.01 10.87
CA ALA A 35 10.71 13.60 11.52
C ALA A 35 12.04 13.05 10.96
N SER A 36 12.02 11.86 10.34
CA SER A 36 13.20 11.28 9.70
C SER A 36 13.44 11.88 8.31
N LYS A 37 14.58 12.56 8.13
CA LYS A 37 15.00 13.11 6.83
C LYS A 37 15.11 12.02 5.75
N MET A 38 15.62 10.85 6.10
CA MET A 38 15.76 9.72 5.17
C MET A 38 14.40 9.23 4.67
N PHE A 39 13.41 9.16 5.57
CA PHE A 39 12.05 8.79 5.19
C PHE A 39 11.43 9.84 4.27
N LEU A 40 11.57 11.12 4.60
CA LEU A 40 11.06 12.23 3.78
C LEU A 40 11.66 12.20 2.38
N ILE A 41 12.99 12.04 2.26
CA ILE A 41 13.68 11.95 0.96
C ILE A 41 13.14 10.78 0.15
N PHE A 42 12.99 9.60 0.78
CA PHE A 42 12.45 8.43 0.10
C PHE A 42 10.98 8.62 -0.33
N PHE A 43 10.16 9.22 0.52
CA PHE A 43 8.78 9.54 0.19
C PHE A 43 8.69 10.50 -1.00
N ILE A 44 9.50 11.55 -1.03
CA ILE A 44 9.58 12.48 -2.19
C ILE A 44 10.11 11.74 -3.42
N ALA A 45 11.13 10.91 -3.28
CA ALA A 45 11.68 10.11 -4.37
C ALA A 45 10.65 9.15 -4.97
N SER A 46 9.74 8.60 -4.15
CA SER A 46 8.64 7.76 -4.65
C SER A 46 7.68 8.54 -5.55
N LEU A 47 7.55 9.86 -5.39
CA LEU A 47 6.73 10.70 -6.28
C LEU A 47 7.41 10.97 -7.64
N LEU A 48 8.68 10.57 -7.82
CA LEU A 48 9.36 10.71 -9.10
C LEU A 48 8.76 9.80 -10.17
N VAL A 49 8.32 8.59 -9.84
CA VAL A 49 7.73 7.67 -10.83
C VAL A 49 6.46 8.25 -11.49
N PRO A 50 5.44 8.71 -10.75
CA PRO A 50 4.28 9.34 -11.38
C PRO A 50 4.64 10.67 -12.08
N LEU A 51 5.69 11.38 -11.63
CA LEU A 51 6.18 12.57 -12.32
C LEU A 51 6.84 12.24 -13.68
N VAL A 52 7.60 11.15 -13.74
CA VAL A 52 8.16 10.62 -14.99
C VAL A 52 7.03 10.19 -15.92
N MET A 53 5.99 9.55 -15.39
CA MET A 53 4.81 9.18 -16.16
C MET A 53 4.04 10.41 -16.68
N ALA A 54 3.85 11.44 -15.86
CA ALA A 54 3.25 12.71 -16.28
C ALA A 54 4.07 13.38 -17.39
N SER A 55 5.39 13.37 -17.23
CA SER A 55 6.33 13.87 -18.26
C SER A 55 6.22 13.07 -19.56
N TRP A 56 6.09 11.74 -19.46
CA TRP A 56 5.88 10.88 -20.62
C TRP A 56 4.58 11.22 -21.35
N VAL A 57 3.47 11.35 -20.61
CA VAL A 57 2.17 11.79 -21.15
C VAL A 57 2.30 13.14 -21.85
N TYR A 58 2.96 14.11 -21.23
CA TYR A 58 3.19 15.42 -21.84
C TYR A 58 4.00 15.32 -23.14
N LEU A 59 5.11 14.59 -23.15
CA LEU A 59 5.96 14.43 -24.33
C LEU A 59 5.23 13.72 -25.47
N SER A 60 4.41 12.70 -25.15
CA SER A 60 3.63 11.95 -26.15
C SER A 60 2.62 12.79 -26.93
N HIS A 61 2.14 13.91 -26.37
CA HIS A 61 1.27 14.86 -27.08
C HIS A 61 2.04 16.00 -27.75
N ASN A 62 3.30 16.22 -27.36
CA ASN A 62 4.16 17.29 -27.87
C ASN A 62 5.27 16.75 -28.80
N MET A 63 5.03 15.61 -29.45
CA MET A 63 6.02 14.89 -30.28
C MET A 63 6.66 15.77 -31.37
N GLY A 64 5.89 16.71 -31.95
CA GLY A 64 6.43 17.65 -32.94
C GLY A 64 7.54 18.59 -32.41
N ILE A 65 7.66 18.76 -31.09
CA ILE A 65 8.78 19.48 -30.45
C ILE A 65 9.97 18.52 -30.25
N VAL A 66 9.70 17.28 -29.84
CA VAL A 66 10.73 16.27 -29.55
C VAL A 66 11.43 15.80 -30.82
N GLU A 67 10.67 15.49 -31.87
CA GLU A 67 11.19 15.10 -33.18
C GLU A 67 12.06 16.20 -33.80
N LYS A 68 11.66 17.47 -33.65
CA LYS A 68 12.44 18.62 -34.12
C LYS A 68 13.68 18.91 -33.27
N ALA A 69 13.62 18.70 -31.97
CA ALA A 69 14.74 18.98 -31.06
C ALA A 69 15.83 17.89 -31.09
N PHE A 70 15.45 16.63 -31.30
CA PHE A 70 16.37 15.48 -31.23
C PHE A 70 16.60 14.77 -32.57
N ASN A 71 15.84 15.09 -33.62
CA ASN A 71 15.93 14.47 -34.95
C ASN A 71 15.79 12.94 -34.91
N ILE A 72 14.91 12.43 -34.04
CA ILE A 72 14.60 11.00 -33.88
C ILE A 72 13.15 10.79 -34.33
N GLN A 73 12.91 9.83 -35.22
CA GLN A 73 11.57 9.34 -35.55
C GLN A 73 11.12 8.39 -34.46
N LEU A 74 10.10 8.78 -33.70
CA LEU A 74 9.58 8.03 -32.56
C LEU A 74 8.22 7.42 -32.91
N ASP A 75 8.20 6.61 -33.98
CA ASP A 75 7.01 5.86 -34.38
C ASP A 75 6.65 4.84 -33.29
N GLY A 76 5.50 5.03 -32.65
CA GLY A 76 4.97 4.13 -31.60
C GLY A 76 5.24 4.56 -30.14
N PHE A 77 6.02 5.61 -29.91
CA PHE A 77 6.29 6.14 -28.55
C PHE A 77 5.07 6.86 -27.92
N ALA A 78 4.03 7.09 -28.72
CA ALA A 78 2.93 8.02 -28.40
C ALA A 78 1.65 7.37 -27.85
N GLN A 79 1.49 6.05 -27.87
CA GLN A 79 0.22 5.44 -27.42
C GLN A 79 0.20 5.20 -25.91
N VAL A 80 -0.42 6.13 -25.19
CA VAL A 80 -0.70 5.99 -23.76
C VAL A 80 -1.90 5.05 -23.58
N ASN A 81 -1.60 3.76 -23.39
CA ASN A 81 -2.57 2.67 -23.26
C ASN A 81 -2.58 2.07 -21.84
N ALA A 82 -3.51 1.14 -21.59
CA ALA A 82 -3.63 0.44 -20.31
C ALA A 82 -2.34 -0.26 -19.86
N ASP A 83 -1.56 -0.83 -20.79
CA ASP A 83 -0.28 -1.49 -20.49
C ASP A 83 0.75 -0.51 -19.92
N VAL A 84 0.80 0.72 -20.45
CA VAL A 84 1.70 1.77 -19.96
C VAL A 84 1.32 2.16 -18.54
N PHE A 85 0.01 2.35 -18.27
CA PHE A 85 -0.46 2.62 -16.91
C PHE A 85 -0.13 1.48 -15.95
N LEU A 86 -0.35 0.23 -16.35
CA LEU A 86 -0.04 -0.94 -15.53
C LEU A 86 1.46 -1.04 -15.25
N ALA A 87 2.33 -0.81 -16.25
CA ALA A 87 3.78 -0.87 -16.08
C ALA A 87 4.30 0.18 -15.10
N PHE A 88 3.89 1.45 -15.25
CA PHE A 88 4.28 2.53 -14.32
C PHE A 88 3.74 2.29 -12.91
N MET A 89 2.50 1.81 -12.80
CA MET A 89 1.94 1.41 -11.50
C MET A 89 2.70 0.25 -10.89
N GLY A 90 3.13 -0.74 -11.68
CA GLY A 90 3.96 -1.84 -11.22
C GLY A 90 5.27 -1.34 -10.61
N VAL A 91 5.96 -0.43 -11.29
CA VAL A 91 7.19 0.21 -10.79
C VAL A 91 6.94 1.08 -9.57
N GLN A 92 5.77 1.69 -9.42
CA GLN A 92 5.47 2.47 -8.21
C GLN A 92 5.10 1.58 -7.03
N ILE A 93 4.15 0.68 -7.23
CA ILE A 93 3.49 -0.06 -6.17
C ILE A 93 4.41 -1.16 -5.64
N MET A 94 5.06 -1.93 -6.52
CA MET A 94 5.87 -3.07 -6.10
C MET A 94 7.14 -2.65 -5.36
N PRO A 95 8.09 -1.89 -5.93
CA PRO A 95 9.32 -1.54 -5.21
C PRO A 95 9.12 -0.36 -4.25
N MET A 96 8.54 0.77 -4.67
CA MET A 96 8.47 1.97 -3.82
C MET A 96 7.42 1.81 -2.71
N GLY A 97 6.22 1.37 -3.07
CA GLY A 97 5.15 1.08 -2.10
C GLY A 97 5.57 0.04 -1.07
N PHE A 98 6.17 -1.08 -1.48
CA PHE A 98 6.62 -2.11 -0.55
C PHE A 98 7.71 -1.60 0.41
N VAL A 99 8.67 -0.81 -0.07
CA VAL A 99 9.70 -0.24 0.81
C VAL A 99 9.08 0.71 1.85
N LEU A 100 8.05 1.49 1.49
CA LEU A 100 7.29 2.30 2.47
C LEU A 100 6.65 1.40 3.55
N VAL A 101 6.02 0.30 3.14
CA VAL A 101 5.47 -0.70 4.09
C VAL A 101 6.58 -1.27 4.97
N LEU A 102 7.73 -1.63 4.40
CA LEU A 102 8.87 -2.21 5.11
C LEU A 102 9.47 -1.26 6.17
N ILE A 103 9.48 0.04 5.90
CA ILE A 103 9.99 1.06 6.82
C ILE A 103 8.98 1.34 7.94
N VAL A 104 7.71 1.54 7.59
CA VAL A 104 6.70 2.06 8.53
C VAL A 104 6.04 0.95 9.32
N ALA A 105 5.56 -0.11 8.65
CA ALA A 105 4.69 -1.11 9.24
C ALA A 105 5.26 -1.82 10.48
N PRO A 106 6.55 -2.23 10.52
CA PRO A 106 7.11 -2.91 11.69
C PRO A 106 6.97 -2.10 12.97
N SER A 107 7.06 -0.78 12.89
CA SER A 107 6.99 0.10 14.06
C SER A 107 5.57 0.35 14.58
N LEU A 108 4.54 0.03 13.80
CA LEU A 108 3.15 0.41 14.12
C LEU A 108 2.60 -0.37 15.30
N VAL A 109 2.69 -1.70 15.27
CA VAL A 109 2.09 -2.59 16.28
C VAL A 109 3.17 -3.21 17.17
N SER A 110 4.32 -3.58 16.62
CA SER A 110 5.34 -4.28 17.42
C SER A 110 5.95 -3.41 18.51
N ALA A 111 6.03 -2.08 18.31
CA ALA A 111 6.51 -1.17 19.35
C ALA A 111 5.53 -1.07 20.52
N ASP A 112 4.22 -1.11 20.25
CA ASP A 112 3.21 -1.09 21.29
C ASP A 112 3.17 -2.42 22.05
N LEU A 113 3.38 -3.55 21.36
CA LEU A 113 3.49 -4.87 21.99
C LEU A 113 4.77 -5.00 22.82
N ALA A 114 5.92 -4.59 22.29
CA ALA A 114 7.21 -4.67 22.98
C ALA A 114 7.26 -3.81 24.26
N ASN A 115 6.51 -2.70 24.27
CA ASN A 115 6.42 -1.79 25.42
C ASN A 115 5.18 -2.01 26.28
N ASN A 116 4.39 -3.08 26.06
CA ASN A 116 3.14 -3.36 26.78
C ASN A 116 2.17 -2.17 26.84
N ALA A 117 2.03 -1.44 25.73
CA ALA A 117 1.20 -0.24 25.64
C ALA A 117 -0.29 -0.56 25.39
N LEU A 118 -0.64 -1.77 24.95
CA LEU A 118 -2.03 -2.18 24.66
C LEU A 118 -3.01 -1.98 25.83
N PRO A 119 -2.69 -2.35 27.10
CA PRO A 119 -3.57 -2.05 28.24
C PRO A 119 -3.87 -0.55 28.36
N LEU A 120 -2.89 0.32 28.12
CA LEU A 120 -3.06 1.77 28.23
C LEU A 120 -4.01 2.33 27.16
N TYR A 121 -3.96 1.79 25.94
CA TYR A 121 -4.90 2.16 24.87
C TYR A 121 -6.30 1.64 25.16
N LEU A 122 -6.43 0.37 25.56
CA LEU A 122 -7.72 -0.31 25.74
C LEU A 122 -8.41 0.00 27.08
N ALA A 123 -7.71 0.61 28.04
CA ALA A 123 -8.31 1.16 29.26
C ALA A 123 -9.10 2.46 29.01
N ARG A 124 -8.91 3.09 27.86
CA ARG A 124 -9.70 4.25 27.40
C ARG A 124 -10.91 3.76 26.60
N PRO A 125 -11.94 4.59 26.36
CA PRO A 125 -13.08 4.25 25.49
C PRO A 125 -12.63 4.15 24.03
N PHE A 126 -11.90 3.07 23.74
CA PHE A 126 -11.20 2.79 22.49
C PHE A 126 -11.27 1.28 22.25
N ASN A 127 -11.94 0.86 21.19
CA ASN A 127 -12.15 -0.56 20.92
C ASN A 127 -10.94 -1.17 20.20
N ARG A 128 -10.85 -2.51 20.18
CA ARG A 128 -9.78 -3.24 19.45
C ARG A 128 -9.81 -2.94 17.95
N THR A 129 -11.01 -2.83 17.39
CA THR A 129 -11.23 -2.43 16.00
C THR A 129 -10.71 -1.03 15.73
N ASP A 130 -10.98 -0.07 16.62
CA ASP A 130 -10.53 1.32 16.48
C ASP A 130 -9.00 1.41 16.53
N TYR A 131 -8.37 0.56 17.34
CA TYR A 131 -6.92 0.42 17.36
C TYR A 131 -6.35 -0.11 16.05
N ILE A 132 -6.89 -1.22 15.55
CA ILE A 132 -6.44 -1.82 14.28
C ILE A 132 -6.64 -0.83 13.13
N LEU A 133 -7.84 -0.24 13.02
CA LEU A 133 -8.15 0.75 11.98
C LEU A 133 -7.28 2.00 12.11
N GLY A 134 -7.04 2.48 13.33
CA GLY A 134 -6.15 3.62 13.57
C GLY A 134 -4.72 3.36 13.11
N LYS A 135 -4.15 2.19 13.43
CA LYS A 135 -2.81 1.80 12.96
C LYS A 135 -2.78 1.54 11.45
N MET A 136 -3.81 0.89 10.91
CA MET A 136 -3.94 0.61 9.47
C MET A 136 -4.08 1.89 8.65
N SER A 137 -4.80 2.89 9.18
CA SER A 137 -5.00 4.18 8.51
C SER A 137 -3.68 4.89 8.19
N VAL A 138 -2.63 4.66 8.99
CA VAL A 138 -1.28 5.20 8.72
C VAL A 138 -0.79 4.72 7.35
N LEU A 139 -0.83 3.41 7.12
CA LEU A 139 -0.39 2.83 5.85
C LEU A 139 -1.36 3.20 4.72
N ILE A 140 -2.67 3.18 4.97
CA ILE A 140 -3.67 3.55 3.95
C ILE A 140 -3.45 4.97 3.44
N ILE A 141 -3.33 5.95 4.34
CA ILE A 141 -3.13 7.37 3.97
C ILE A 141 -1.78 7.54 3.27
N LEU A 142 -0.71 6.96 3.83
CA LEU A 142 0.63 7.10 3.27
C LEU A 142 0.73 6.52 1.86
N LEU A 143 0.25 5.29 1.67
CA LEU A 143 0.31 4.61 0.39
C LEU A 143 -0.66 5.23 -0.61
N SER A 144 -1.83 5.71 -0.17
CA SER A 144 -2.77 6.45 -1.04
C SER A 144 -2.12 7.68 -1.68
N ALA A 145 -1.36 8.45 -0.89
CA ALA A 145 -0.65 9.64 -1.37
C ALA A 145 0.40 9.35 -2.46
N VAL A 146 0.86 8.10 -2.56
CA VAL A 146 1.94 7.69 -3.45
C VAL A 146 1.44 6.84 -4.62
N THR A 147 0.29 6.18 -4.48
CA THR A 147 -0.22 5.19 -5.46
C THR A 147 -1.35 5.76 -6.31
N TRP A 148 -2.60 5.66 -5.87
CA TRP A 148 -3.76 6.00 -6.71
C TRP A 148 -3.93 7.50 -6.92
N ILE A 149 -3.55 8.35 -5.94
CA ILE A 149 -3.71 9.80 -6.10
C ILE A 149 -2.83 10.30 -7.26
N PRO A 150 -1.50 10.04 -7.27
CA PRO A 150 -0.66 10.50 -8.38
C PRO A 150 -1.05 9.86 -9.72
N HIS A 151 -1.34 8.55 -9.76
CA HIS A 151 -1.70 7.88 -11.01
C HIS A 151 -3.07 8.31 -11.54
N GLY A 152 -4.03 8.57 -10.65
CA GLY A 152 -5.31 9.17 -11.01
C GLY A 152 -5.14 10.58 -11.58
N LEU A 153 -4.25 11.39 -11.03
CA LEU A 153 -3.91 12.71 -11.59
C LEU A 153 -3.28 12.57 -12.99
N VAL A 154 -2.40 11.61 -13.21
CA VAL A 154 -1.82 11.34 -14.54
C VAL A 154 -2.89 10.88 -15.54
N PHE A 155 -3.86 10.05 -15.11
CA PHE A 155 -4.99 9.66 -15.94
C PHE A 155 -5.87 10.87 -16.34
N LEU A 156 -6.13 11.78 -15.40
CA LEU A 156 -6.85 13.02 -15.69
C LEU A 156 -6.05 13.94 -16.62
N LEU A 157 -4.73 14.01 -16.46
CA LEU A 157 -3.84 14.76 -17.35
C LEU A 157 -3.88 14.20 -18.78
N GLN A 158 -3.82 12.87 -18.93
CA GLN A 158 -3.98 12.21 -20.22
C GLN A 158 -5.33 12.53 -20.86
N SER A 159 -6.40 12.43 -20.08
CA SER A 159 -7.74 12.80 -20.53
C SER A 159 -7.85 14.26 -20.94
N TYR A 160 -7.16 15.17 -20.26
CA TYR A 160 -7.15 16.58 -20.61
C TYR A 160 -6.51 16.82 -21.99
N PHE A 161 -5.41 16.12 -22.31
CA PHE A 161 -4.76 16.27 -23.61
C PHE A 161 -5.46 15.51 -24.75
N SER A 162 -6.03 14.34 -24.48
CA SER A 162 -6.72 13.51 -25.50
C SER A 162 -8.20 13.86 -25.69
N GLY A 163 -8.80 14.65 -24.79
CA GLY A 163 -10.19 15.09 -24.84
C GLY A 163 -11.18 14.16 -24.12
N TRP A 164 -12.44 14.61 -24.03
CA TRP A 164 -13.50 13.94 -23.27
C TRP A 164 -13.87 12.55 -23.83
N GLN A 165 -13.80 12.37 -25.15
CA GLN A 165 -14.12 11.08 -25.77
C GLN A 165 -13.17 9.97 -25.28
N TRP A 166 -11.86 10.28 -25.23
CA TRP A 166 -10.86 9.35 -24.71
C TRP A 166 -11.12 8.94 -23.26
N PHE A 167 -11.60 9.87 -22.42
CA PHE A 167 -11.94 9.59 -21.02
C PHE A 167 -13.04 8.54 -20.89
N VAL A 168 -14.10 8.67 -21.68
CA VAL A 168 -15.24 7.74 -21.66
C VAL A 168 -14.79 6.36 -22.16
N ASP A 169 -14.04 6.34 -23.26
CA ASP A 169 -13.54 5.10 -23.87
C ASP A 169 -12.54 4.37 -22.95
N ASN A 170 -11.79 5.11 -22.13
CA ASN A 170 -10.75 4.59 -21.24
C ASN A 170 -11.11 4.68 -19.75
N ILE A 171 -12.38 4.87 -19.39
CA ILE A 171 -12.82 5.00 -17.98
C ILE A 171 -12.41 3.79 -17.14
N ARG A 172 -12.32 2.62 -17.78
CA ARG A 172 -11.84 1.38 -17.18
C ARG A 172 -10.43 1.54 -16.59
N ILE A 173 -9.54 2.30 -17.22
CA ILE A 173 -8.19 2.56 -16.72
C ILE A 173 -8.26 3.31 -15.38
N GLY A 174 -9.05 4.38 -15.30
CA GLY A 174 -9.25 5.13 -14.06
C GLY A 174 -9.82 4.27 -12.92
N ILE A 175 -10.82 3.44 -13.24
CA ILE A 175 -11.40 2.49 -12.29
C ILE A 175 -10.36 1.44 -11.86
N ALA A 176 -9.59 0.90 -12.79
CA ALA A 176 -8.55 -0.09 -12.52
C ALA A 176 -7.45 0.48 -11.63
N ILE A 177 -6.97 1.71 -11.88
CA ILE A 177 -5.99 2.43 -11.04
C ILE A 177 -6.51 2.49 -9.60
N PHE A 178 -7.76 2.92 -9.41
CA PHE A 178 -8.34 3.09 -8.10
C PHE A 178 -8.53 1.76 -7.37
N ILE A 179 -9.23 0.79 -8.00
CA ILE A 179 -9.55 -0.50 -7.38
C ILE A 179 -8.28 -1.28 -7.08
N PHE A 180 -7.36 -1.40 -8.04
CA PHE A 180 -6.13 -2.15 -7.84
C PHE A 180 -5.28 -1.56 -6.72
N SER A 181 -5.12 -0.23 -6.69
CA SER A 181 -4.37 0.43 -5.62
C SER A 181 -4.97 0.16 -4.25
N TRP A 182 -6.30 0.25 -4.12
CA TRP A 182 -6.98 -0.05 -2.85
C TRP A 182 -6.81 -1.51 -2.43
N VAL A 183 -6.98 -2.45 -3.37
CA VAL A 183 -6.76 -3.88 -3.10
C VAL A 183 -5.34 -4.12 -2.60
N TRP A 184 -4.35 -3.54 -3.28
CA TRP A 184 -2.95 -3.67 -2.90
C TRP A 184 -2.66 -3.01 -1.54
N ILE A 185 -3.16 -1.80 -1.28
CA ILE A 185 -3.00 -1.09 0.00
C ILE A 185 -3.60 -1.90 1.15
N LEU A 186 -4.83 -2.40 0.98
CA LEU A 186 -5.55 -3.13 2.03
C LEU A 186 -4.87 -4.45 2.35
N THR A 187 -4.56 -5.25 1.32
CA THR A 187 -3.87 -6.54 1.48
C THR A 187 -2.50 -6.35 2.13
N SER A 188 -1.69 -5.41 1.63
CA SER A 188 -0.35 -5.13 2.16
C SER A 188 -0.38 -4.61 3.59
N SER A 189 -1.33 -3.73 3.91
CA SER A 189 -1.48 -3.19 5.27
C SER A 189 -1.91 -4.27 6.27
N LEU A 190 -2.86 -5.14 5.88
CA LEU A 190 -3.31 -6.24 6.74
C LEU A 190 -2.20 -7.24 7.01
N VAL A 191 -1.51 -7.70 5.97
CA VAL A 191 -0.39 -8.65 6.11
C VAL A 191 0.71 -8.05 6.98
N ALA A 192 1.08 -6.78 6.75
CA ALA A 192 2.15 -6.14 7.50
C ALA A 192 1.80 -5.90 8.97
N LEU A 193 0.55 -5.54 9.27
CA LEU A 193 0.08 -5.44 10.65
C LEU A 193 0.00 -6.81 11.32
N ALA A 194 -0.47 -7.85 10.62
CA ALA A 194 -0.54 -9.21 11.15
C ALA A 194 0.85 -9.74 11.52
N LEU A 195 1.84 -9.57 10.64
CA LEU A 195 3.23 -9.91 10.94
C LEU A 195 3.79 -9.08 12.11
N SER A 196 3.46 -7.79 12.17
CA SER A 196 3.86 -6.92 13.29
C SER A 196 3.21 -7.28 14.62
N ALA A 197 2.07 -7.96 14.59
CA ALA A 197 1.39 -8.48 15.77
C ALA A 197 1.93 -9.86 16.20
N LEU A 198 2.41 -10.67 15.24
CA LEU A 198 3.01 -11.99 15.52
C LEU A 198 4.42 -11.88 16.08
N LEU A 199 5.19 -10.90 15.60
CA LEU A 199 6.61 -10.79 15.84
C LEU A 199 6.90 -9.56 16.69
N ARG A 200 7.71 -9.71 17.75
CA ARG A 200 8.03 -8.62 18.67
C ARG A 200 9.18 -7.72 18.18
N THR A 201 9.98 -8.20 17.22
CA THR A 201 11.23 -7.54 16.80
C THR A 201 11.12 -6.93 15.40
N LYS A 202 11.37 -5.61 15.29
CA LYS A 202 11.36 -4.86 14.01
C LYS A 202 12.22 -5.49 12.91
N ARG A 203 13.37 -6.06 13.26
CA ARG A 203 14.27 -6.75 12.30
C ARG A 203 13.61 -7.99 11.71
N VAL A 204 13.01 -8.82 12.55
CA VAL A 204 12.36 -10.08 12.13
C VAL A 204 11.13 -9.77 11.28
N ILE A 205 10.33 -8.76 11.66
CA ILE A 205 9.17 -8.34 10.86
C ILE A 205 9.57 -7.93 9.44
N ARG A 206 10.65 -7.14 9.30
CA ARG A 206 11.15 -6.72 7.98
C ARG A 206 11.58 -7.91 7.14
N LEU A 207 12.30 -8.86 7.74
CA LEU A 207 12.71 -10.09 7.06
C LEU A 207 11.50 -10.95 6.66
N SER A 208 10.49 -11.07 7.52
CA SER A 208 9.26 -11.79 7.22
C SER A 208 8.44 -11.13 6.10
N LEU A 209 8.35 -9.80 6.07
CA LEU A 209 7.74 -9.07 4.96
C LEU A 209 8.48 -9.33 3.65
N PHE A 210 9.81 -9.26 3.68
CA PHE A 210 10.64 -9.58 2.52
C PHE A 210 10.43 -11.02 2.05
N ALA A 211 10.34 -11.98 2.98
CA ALA A 211 10.04 -13.37 2.65
C ALA A 211 8.67 -13.52 1.98
N VAL A 212 7.63 -12.92 2.52
CA VAL A 212 6.26 -13.02 1.99
C VAL A 212 6.13 -12.41 0.58
N TYR A 213 6.83 -11.31 0.28
CA TYR A 213 6.73 -10.69 -1.04
C TYR A 213 7.69 -11.32 -2.06
N ILE A 214 8.93 -11.62 -1.67
CA ILE A 214 9.98 -12.01 -2.62
C ILE A 214 10.18 -13.52 -2.62
N ILE A 215 10.36 -14.14 -1.45
CA ILE A 215 10.65 -15.58 -1.35
C ILE A 215 9.44 -16.41 -1.79
N PHE A 216 8.23 -16.06 -1.33
CA PHE A 216 7.01 -16.75 -1.76
C PHE A 216 6.70 -16.54 -3.25
N SER A 217 7.14 -15.43 -3.84
CA SER A 217 7.04 -15.24 -5.29
C SER A 217 7.94 -16.20 -6.05
N GLY A 218 9.22 -16.28 -5.68
CA GLY A 218 10.14 -17.26 -6.26
C GLY A 218 9.70 -18.71 -6.01
N PHE A 219 9.16 -19.01 -4.83
CA PHE A 219 8.64 -20.33 -4.49
C PHE A 219 7.42 -20.70 -5.33
N GLY A 220 6.47 -19.77 -5.53
CA GLY A 220 5.31 -19.99 -6.39
C GLY A 220 5.72 -20.27 -7.84
N MET A 221 6.68 -19.51 -8.37
CA MET A 221 7.26 -19.75 -9.70
C MET A 221 7.99 -21.08 -9.79
N PHE A 222 8.70 -21.49 -8.73
CA PHE A 222 9.35 -22.80 -8.68
C PHE A 222 8.34 -23.94 -8.71
N LEU A 223 7.27 -23.89 -7.91
CA LEU A 223 6.22 -24.91 -7.91
C LEU A 223 5.55 -25.02 -9.30
N TYR A 224 5.31 -23.89 -9.95
CA TYR A 224 4.75 -23.86 -11.29
C TYR A 224 5.74 -24.42 -12.34
N GLY A 225 6.98 -23.94 -12.35
CA GLY A 225 7.97 -24.32 -13.35
C GLY A 225 8.50 -25.74 -13.21
N ALA A 226 8.91 -26.11 -12.00
CA ALA A 226 9.58 -27.38 -11.70
C ALA A 226 8.59 -28.51 -11.42
N LEU A 227 7.54 -28.26 -10.63
CA LEU A 227 6.57 -29.29 -10.24
C LEU A 227 5.30 -29.29 -11.10
N LYS A 228 5.17 -28.36 -12.06
CA LYS A 228 3.98 -28.21 -12.92
C LYS A 228 2.68 -28.05 -12.11
N LEU A 229 2.77 -27.43 -10.93
CA LEU A 229 1.63 -27.16 -10.05
C LEU A 229 1.12 -25.74 -10.28
N PRO A 230 0.05 -25.52 -11.08
CA PRO A 230 -0.46 -24.18 -11.39
C PRO A 230 -0.95 -23.44 -10.14
N TYR A 231 -1.46 -24.18 -9.15
CA TYR A 231 -1.93 -23.61 -7.89
C TYR A 231 -0.81 -23.04 -7.02
N GLY A 232 0.46 -23.39 -7.27
CA GLY A 232 1.61 -22.85 -6.55
C GLY A 232 1.75 -21.33 -6.69
N LEU A 233 1.28 -20.76 -7.81
CA LEU A 233 1.27 -19.32 -8.05
C LEU A 233 0.36 -18.56 -7.07
N ASN A 234 -0.72 -19.19 -6.59
CA ASN A 234 -1.64 -18.56 -5.64
C ASN A 234 -1.00 -18.32 -4.26
N LEU A 235 0.14 -18.96 -3.94
CA LEU A 235 0.86 -18.71 -2.70
C LEU A 235 1.66 -17.40 -2.72
N SER A 236 1.93 -16.85 -3.91
CA SER A 236 2.63 -15.59 -4.06
C SER A 236 1.67 -14.42 -3.98
N LEU A 237 1.84 -13.57 -2.97
CA LEU A 237 1.08 -12.33 -2.85
C LEU A 237 1.36 -11.38 -4.04
N VAL A 238 2.62 -11.37 -4.52
CA VAL A 238 3.02 -10.50 -5.63
C VAL A 238 2.38 -10.94 -6.95
N ILE A 239 2.43 -12.23 -7.28
CA ILE A 239 1.89 -12.76 -8.54
C ILE A 239 0.36 -12.67 -8.53
N THR A 240 -0.28 -12.97 -7.40
CA THR A 240 -1.75 -12.82 -7.27
C THR A 240 -2.19 -11.36 -7.43
N GLN A 241 -1.46 -10.40 -6.85
CA GLN A 241 -1.72 -8.97 -7.05
C GLN A 241 -1.51 -8.54 -8.51
N GLN A 242 -0.43 -8.98 -9.15
CA GLN A 242 -0.15 -8.70 -10.56
C GLN A 242 -1.27 -9.24 -11.47
N ARG A 243 -1.71 -10.49 -11.24
CA ARG A 243 -2.80 -11.10 -12.02
C ARG A 243 -4.11 -10.35 -11.87
N VAL A 244 -4.41 -9.85 -10.67
CA VAL A 244 -5.58 -9.00 -10.43
C VAL A 244 -5.45 -7.66 -11.15
N ALA A 245 -4.26 -7.05 -11.17
CA ALA A 245 -4.01 -5.82 -11.91
C ALA A 245 -4.31 -6.03 -13.41
N GLU A 246 -3.70 -7.04 -14.03
CA GLU A 246 -3.91 -7.36 -15.45
C GLU A 246 -5.39 -7.56 -15.79
N GLY A 247 -6.12 -8.30 -14.95
CA GLY A 247 -7.56 -8.50 -15.12
C GLY A 247 -8.37 -7.20 -15.06
N LEU A 248 -8.03 -6.30 -14.14
CA LEU A 248 -8.68 -5.00 -13.99
C LEU A 248 -8.39 -4.08 -15.18
N PHE A 249 -7.12 -3.97 -15.59
CA PHE A 249 -6.70 -3.16 -16.73
C PHE A 249 -7.11 -3.76 -18.09
N GLY A 250 -7.42 -5.06 -18.13
CA GLY A 250 -7.80 -5.75 -19.36
C GLY A 250 -6.61 -6.07 -20.27
N THR A 251 -5.42 -6.13 -19.69
CA THR A 251 -4.18 -6.44 -20.39
C THR A 251 -4.01 -7.96 -20.50
N GLN A 252 -3.11 -8.38 -21.38
CA GLN A 252 -2.76 -9.79 -21.48
C GLN A 252 -2.11 -10.27 -20.18
N ALA A 253 -2.40 -11.51 -19.80
CA ALA A 253 -1.81 -12.11 -18.62
C ALA A 253 -0.34 -12.45 -18.89
N GLU A 254 0.58 -12.02 -18.02
CA GLU A 254 1.98 -12.46 -18.10
C GLU A 254 2.09 -13.97 -17.89
N ILE A 255 1.22 -14.54 -17.05
CA ILE A 255 1.12 -15.97 -16.79
C ILE A 255 -0.30 -16.45 -17.13
N PRO A 256 -0.52 -16.98 -18.35
CA PRO A 256 -1.86 -17.33 -18.86
C PRO A 256 -2.60 -18.38 -18.02
N ASP A 257 -1.87 -19.33 -17.43
CA ASP A 257 -2.42 -20.47 -16.71
C ASP A 257 -3.11 -20.10 -15.39
N MET A 258 -2.86 -18.88 -14.88
CA MET A 258 -3.46 -18.41 -13.65
C MET A 258 -4.79 -17.70 -13.92
N SER A 259 -5.89 -18.28 -13.42
CA SER A 259 -7.21 -17.65 -13.52
C SER A 259 -7.29 -16.38 -12.66
N ALA A 260 -7.98 -15.34 -13.14
CA ALA A 260 -8.23 -14.13 -12.36
C ALA A 260 -9.07 -14.44 -11.10
N PHE A 261 -10.00 -15.39 -11.19
CA PHE A 261 -10.83 -15.81 -10.06
C PHE A 261 -9.99 -16.41 -8.92
N SER A 262 -9.04 -17.31 -9.22
CA SER A 262 -8.18 -17.90 -8.20
C SER A 262 -7.27 -16.85 -7.55
N ALA A 263 -6.83 -15.84 -8.29
CA ALA A 263 -6.07 -14.72 -7.75
C ALA A 263 -6.89 -13.93 -6.72
N TRP A 264 -8.14 -13.57 -7.05
CA TRP A 264 -9.05 -12.88 -6.12
C TRP A 264 -9.33 -13.71 -4.85
N VAL A 265 -9.60 -15.01 -5.01
CA VAL A 265 -9.83 -15.91 -3.87
C VAL A 265 -8.59 -15.95 -2.97
N SER A 266 -7.39 -16.04 -3.55
CA SER A 266 -6.15 -16.05 -2.77
C SER A 266 -5.98 -14.75 -1.96
N LEU A 267 -6.20 -13.58 -2.57
CA LEU A 267 -6.12 -12.29 -1.85
C LEU A 267 -7.12 -12.20 -0.69
N ILE A 268 -8.35 -12.67 -0.89
CA ILE A 268 -9.37 -12.70 0.17
C ILE A 268 -8.92 -13.62 1.31
N VAL A 269 -8.34 -14.78 0.99
CA VAL A 269 -7.78 -15.70 1.99
C VAL A 269 -6.62 -15.06 2.77
N PHE A 270 -5.69 -14.38 2.10
CA PHE A 270 -4.62 -13.63 2.77
C PHE A 270 -5.17 -12.55 3.71
N CYS A 271 -6.18 -11.80 3.28
CA CYS A 271 -6.85 -10.81 4.13
C CYS A 271 -7.54 -11.47 5.32
N ALA A 272 -8.30 -12.54 5.12
CA ALA A 272 -9.03 -13.25 6.17
C ALA A 272 -8.07 -13.82 7.23
N ILE A 273 -6.97 -14.45 6.80
CA ILE A 273 -5.92 -14.97 7.69
C ILE A 273 -5.29 -13.83 8.49
N SER A 274 -4.96 -12.71 7.83
CA SER A 274 -4.35 -11.54 8.48
C SER A 274 -5.27 -10.93 9.53
N VAL A 275 -6.55 -10.77 9.20
CA VAL A 275 -7.59 -10.28 10.13
C VAL A 275 -7.74 -11.24 11.32
N TYR A 276 -7.82 -12.55 11.08
CA TYR A 276 -7.90 -13.55 12.13
C TYR A 276 -6.70 -13.49 13.09
N ILE A 277 -5.48 -13.38 12.55
CA ILE A 277 -4.25 -13.23 13.34
C ILE A 277 -4.31 -11.97 14.20
N LEU A 278 -4.70 -10.83 13.63
CA LEU A 278 -4.79 -9.55 14.33
C LEU A 278 -5.78 -9.61 15.50
N PHE A 279 -6.99 -10.12 15.26
CA PHE A 279 -8.00 -10.24 16.33
C PHE A 279 -7.59 -11.23 17.42
N ARG A 280 -6.87 -12.29 17.07
CA ARG A 280 -6.38 -13.27 18.04
C ARG A 280 -5.29 -12.69 18.93
N LYS A 281 -4.36 -11.91 18.36
CA LYS A 281 -3.18 -11.36 19.05
C LYS A 281 -3.43 -10.07 19.79
N ILE A 282 -4.29 -9.18 19.30
CA ILE A 282 -4.55 -7.89 19.94
C ILE A 282 -5.54 -8.10 21.10
N ARG A 283 -5.01 -8.22 22.31
CA ARG A 283 -5.75 -8.35 23.57
C ARG A 283 -5.17 -7.41 24.62
N ALA A 284 -6.00 -7.00 25.59
CA ALA A 284 -5.60 -6.07 26.65
C ALA A 284 -4.52 -6.66 27.58
N TYR A 285 -4.58 -7.96 27.84
CA TYR A 285 -3.57 -8.68 28.60
C TYR A 285 -3.16 -9.92 27.80
N GLU A 286 -1.85 -10.12 27.64
CA GLU A 286 -1.32 -11.46 27.36
C GLU A 286 -1.25 -12.17 28.71
N GLU A 287 -2.03 -13.23 28.91
CA GLU A 287 -1.86 -14.10 30.08
C GLU A 287 -0.46 -14.69 30.01
N VAL A 288 0.40 -14.28 30.94
CA VAL A 288 1.70 -14.91 31.15
C VAL A 288 1.40 -16.28 31.73
N LYS A 289 1.52 -17.33 30.90
CA LYS A 289 1.61 -18.71 31.38
C LYS A 289 3.04 -19.01 31.77
#